data_AF-A0A8T9BN16-F1
#
_entry.id   AF-A0A8T9BN16-F1
#
_cell.length_a   1.000
_cell.length_b   1.000
_cell.length_c   1.000
_cell.angle_alpha   90.00
_cell.angle_beta   90.00
_cell.angle_gamma   90.00
#
_symmetry.space_group_name_H-M   'P 1'
#
loop_
_entity.id
_entity.type
_entity.pdbx_description
1 polymer ?
#
loop_
_entity_poly.entity_id
_entity_poly.type
_entity_poly.pdbx_seq_one_letter_code
_entity_poly.pdbx_strand_id
1 'polypeptide(L)'
;MSQEKIDTAGFYFQYQGHPISDISTFHSITRSHRPRKPIVYLAGDSSLDNKHWISPPFLEPLPAGVRDRVPPIYHSALAQPWPKPDVAFWLNHFLGSAATALNCAVEGSTLGERGEGKGKALLDHDVFVPDHISASDILIVSVGGNDIALKPSLATMWHMLRLAAVSAERVDAGAFHGAV
;
A
#
# COMPACT_ATOMS: atom_id res chain seq x y z
N MET A 1 -12.10 1.97 28.92
CA MET A 1 -12.41 0.72 28.18
C MET A 1 -11.19 0.41 27.33
N SER A 2 -10.57 -0.76 27.50
CA SER A 2 -9.47 -1.18 26.61
C SER A 2 -10.04 -1.39 25.21
N GLN A 3 -9.55 -0.66 24.22
CA GLN A 3 -9.86 -0.98 22.82
C GLN A 3 -9.31 -2.37 22.53
N GLU A 4 -10.14 -3.21 21.90
CA GLU A 4 -9.74 -4.55 21.46
C GLU A 4 -8.64 -4.42 20.42
N LYS A 5 -7.56 -5.19 20.60
CA LYS A 5 -6.42 -5.19 19.68
C LYS A 5 -6.73 -6.07 18.48
N ILE A 6 -6.14 -5.73 17.34
CA ILE A 6 -6.30 -6.44 16.08
C ILE A 6 -5.55 -7.77 16.14
N ASP A 7 -6.20 -8.86 15.70
CA ASP A 7 -5.52 -10.12 15.47
C ASP A 7 -4.45 -9.96 14.39
N THR A 8 -3.20 -10.19 14.79
CA THR A 8 -2.04 -9.92 13.93
C THR A 8 -1.96 -10.87 12.76
N ALA A 9 -2.31 -12.14 12.97
CA ALA A 9 -2.33 -13.12 11.89
C ALA A 9 -3.39 -12.74 10.86
N GLY A 10 -4.63 -12.49 11.29
CA GLY A 10 -5.74 -12.03 10.45
C GLY A 10 -5.42 -10.75 9.67
N PHE A 11 -4.79 -9.77 10.32
CA PHE A 11 -4.42 -8.50 9.69
C PHE A 11 -3.49 -8.68 8.48
N TYR A 12 -2.58 -9.68 8.52
CA TYR A 12 -1.61 -9.95 7.45
C TYR A 12 -1.94 -11.18 6.60
N PHE A 13 -3.06 -11.85 6.85
CA PHE A 13 -3.43 -13.10 6.20
C PHE A 13 -3.90 -12.89 4.76
N GLN A 14 -4.71 -11.87 4.52
CA GLN A 14 -5.33 -11.65 3.22
C GLN A 14 -4.28 -11.26 2.17
N TYR A 15 -4.41 -11.85 0.98
CA TYR A 15 -3.59 -11.46 -0.17
C TYR A 15 -3.87 -10.01 -0.56
N GLN A 16 -5.16 -9.68 -0.76
CA GLN A 16 -5.64 -8.38 -1.23
C GLN A 16 -5.94 -7.42 -0.08
N GLY A 17 -5.04 -6.48 0.20
CA GLY A 17 -5.24 -5.46 1.24
C GLY A 17 -5.33 -6.07 2.65
N HIS A 18 -5.50 -5.19 3.64
CA HIS A 18 -5.87 -5.60 5.00
C HIS A 18 -7.41 -5.65 5.13
N PRO A 19 -7.97 -6.44 6.06
CA PRO A 19 -9.42 -6.40 6.32
C PRO A 19 -9.88 -4.98 6.67
N ILE A 20 -10.98 -4.51 6.08
CA ILE A 20 -11.51 -3.15 6.32
C ILE A 20 -11.87 -2.91 7.79
N SER A 21 -12.38 -3.94 8.48
CA SER A 21 -12.63 -3.90 9.92
C SER A 21 -11.38 -3.57 10.72
N ASP A 22 -10.24 -4.15 10.32
CA ASP A 22 -8.98 -4.00 11.03
C ASP A 22 -8.34 -2.65 10.69
N ILE A 23 -8.45 -2.19 9.44
CA ILE A 23 -8.06 -0.83 9.04
C ILE A 23 -8.84 0.21 9.87
N SER A 24 -10.15 0.03 10.01
CA SER A 24 -11.02 0.90 10.81
C SER A 24 -10.61 0.91 12.28
N THR A 25 -10.29 -0.26 12.83
CA THR A 25 -9.81 -0.42 14.21
C THR A 25 -8.44 0.23 14.39
N PHE A 26 -7.50 0.03 13.47
CA PHE A 26 -6.17 0.62 13.50
C PHE A 26 -6.24 2.15 13.42
N HIS A 27 -7.10 2.68 12.56
CA HIS A 27 -7.39 4.10 12.45
C HIS A 27 -7.92 4.67 13.77
N SER A 28 -8.92 4.03 14.38
CA SER A 28 -9.49 4.44 15.67
C SER A 28 -8.43 4.46 16.79
N ILE A 29 -7.63 3.41 16.90
CA ILE A 29 -6.52 3.33 17.86
C ILE A 29 -5.51 4.45 17.59
N THR A 30 -5.15 4.69 16.33
CA THR A 30 -4.22 5.75 15.94
C THR A 30 -4.73 7.13 16.33
N ARG A 31 -5.99 7.45 16.04
CA ARG A 31 -6.59 8.75 16.40
C ARG A 31 -6.73 8.91 17.91
N SER A 32 -7.03 7.84 18.64
CA SER A 32 -7.08 7.85 20.11
C SER A 32 -5.71 8.12 20.73
N HIS A 33 -4.67 7.43 20.28
CA HIS A 33 -3.31 7.56 20.82
C HIS A 33 -2.58 8.81 20.33
N ARG A 34 -2.90 9.31 19.13
CA ARG A 34 -2.20 10.42 18.48
C ARG A 34 -3.17 11.43 17.84
N PRO A 35 -4.09 12.04 18.62
CA PRO A 35 -5.22 12.81 18.09
C PRO A 35 -4.86 14.05 17.25
N ARG A 36 -3.64 14.58 17.44
CA ARG A 36 -3.15 15.78 16.73
C ARG A 36 -2.04 15.47 15.72
N LYS A 37 -1.77 14.19 15.45
CA LYS A 37 -0.75 13.79 14.49
C LYS A 37 -1.40 13.36 13.19
N PRO A 38 -0.78 13.69 12.05
CA PRO A 38 -1.30 13.30 10.76
C PRO A 38 -1.17 11.79 10.54
N ILE A 39 -2.10 11.26 9.74
CA ILE A 39 -2.03 9.92 9.17
C ILE A 39 -1.54 10.03 7.73
N VAL A 40 -0.62 9.15 7.34
CA VAL A 40 -0.16 8.98 5.97
C VAL A 40 -0.91 7.78 5.39
N TYR A 41 -1.92 8.03 4.59
CA TYR A 41 -2.69 7.00 3.90
C TYR A 41 -1.92 6.54 2.67
N LEU A 42 -1.75 5.23 2.54
CA LEU A 42 -1.18 4.61 1.34
C LEU A 42 -2.33 4.00 0.55
N ALA A 43 -2.57 4.46 -0.68
CA ALA A 43 -3.57 3.89 -1.57
C ALA A 43 -2.87 3.44 -2.86
N GLY A 44 -3.22 2.24 -3.36
CA GLY A 44 -2.48 1.73 -4.50
C GLY A 44 -2.60 0.24 -4.76
N ASP A 45 -1.57 -0.28 -5.42
CA ASP A 45 -1.42 -1.69 -5.76
C ASP A 45 -0.27 -2.37 -4.99
N SER A 46 0.27 -3.45 -5.57
CA SER A 46 1.40 -4.24 -5.08
C SER A 46 2.66 -3.42 -4.76
N SER A 47 2.82 -2.24 -5.35
CA SER A 47 3.93 -1.32 -5.03
C SER A 47 3.89 -0.80 -3.58
N LEU A 48 2.70 -0.78 -2.97
CA LEU A 48 2.49 -0.35 -1.58
C LEU A 48 1.97 -1.49 -0.68
N ASP A 49 1.17 -2.43 -1.21
CA ASP A 49 0.69 -3.62 -0.50
C ASP A 49 1.60 -4.84 -0.74
N ASN A 50 2.84 -4.79 -0.28
CA ASN A 50 3.81 -5.86 -0.52
C ASN A 50 3.84 -6.95 0.56
N LYS A 51 2.88 -6.94 1.50
CA LYS A 51 2.91 -7.79 2.71
C LYS A 51 2.97 -9.29 2.39
N HIS A 52 2.40 -9.72 1.27
CA HIS A 52 2.40 -11.13 0.89
C HIS A 52 3.79 -11.64 0.49
N TRP A 53 4.63 -10.75 -0.06
CA TRP A 53 5.94 -11.08 -0.63
C TRP A 53 7.08 -11.07 0.40
N ILE A 54 6.78 -10.67 1.64
CA ILE A 54 7.76 -10.50 2.69
C ILE A 54 7.80 -11.73 3.59
N SER A 55 9.02 -12.26 3.71
CA SER A 55 9.39 -13.33 4.66
C SER A 55 9.93 -12.74 5.97
N PRO A 56 9.79 -13.45 7.11
CA PRO A 56 9.16 -14.76 7.25
C PRO A 56 7.62 -14.70 7.16
N PRO A 57 6.95 -15.85 6.88
CA PRO A 57 5.50 -15.93 6.95
C PRO A 57 5.01 -15.49 8.34
N PHE A 58 3.72 -15.11 8.40
CA PHE A 58 3.06 -14.74 9.66
C PHE A 58 3.33 -15.80 10.75
N LEU A 59 3.46 -15.36 12.00
CA LEU A 59 3.71 -16.17 13.22
C LEU A 59 5.16 -16.56 13.51
N GLU A 60 6.14 -16.17 12.70
CA GLU A 60 7.55 -16.26 13.10
C GLU A 60 8.01 -14.98 13.81
N PRO A 61 8.87 -15.08 14.85
CA PRO A 61 9.49 -13.92 15.46
C PRO A 61 10.26 -13.11 14.42
N LEU A 62 10.10 -11.78 14.47
CA LEU A 62 10.89 -10.89 13.62
C LEU A 62 12.40 -11.11 13.85
N PRO A 63 13.23 -11.07 12.79
CA PRO A 63 14.69 -11.08 12.95
C PRO A 63 15.13 -10.02 13.95
N ALA A 64 16.16 -10.29 14.76
CA ALA A 64 16.56 -9.43 15.88
C ALA A 64 16.72 -7.95 15.47
N GLY A 65 17.37 -7.67 14.34
CA GLY A 65 17.58 -6.31 13.84
C GLY A 65 16.30 -5.58 13.38
N VAL A 66 15.20 -6.30 13.12
CA VAL A 66 13.89 -5.74 12.78
C VAL A 66 13.03 -5.59 14.03
N ARG A 67 13.14 -6.52 14.99
CA ARG A 67 12.37 -6.51 16.24
C ARG A 67 12.58 -5.22 17.04
N ASP A 68 13.82 -4.73 17.11
CA ASP A 68 14.14 -3.49 17.84
C ASP A 68 13.67 -2.22 17.10
N ARG A 69 13.13 -2.37 15.89
CA ARG A 69 12.66 -1.28 15.04
C ARG A 69 11.13 -1.19 14.97
N VAL A 70 10.42 -2.07 15.66
CA VAL A 70 8.95 -2.12 15.65
C VAL A 70 8.38 -0.77 16.14
N PRO A 71 7.60 -0.06 15.29
CA PRO A 71 7.04 1.22 15.69
C PRO A 71 6.06 1.11 16.86
N PRO A 72 6.06 2.04 17.84
CA PRO A 72 5.21 1.98 19.05
C PRO A 72 3.71 1.83 18.78
N ILE A 73 3.23 2.32 17.64
CA ILE A 73 1.81 2.21 17.26
C ILE A 73 1.36 0.75 17.14
N TYR A 74 2.21 -0.15 16.64
CA TYR A 74 1.86 -1.57 16.50
C TYR A 74 1.73 -2.27 17.85
N HIS A 75 2.45 -1.83 18.89
CA HIS A 75 2.25 -2.34 20.25
C HIS A 75 0.88 -1.97 20.82
N SER A 76 0.31 -0.85 20.36
CA SER A 76 -1.02 -0.42 20.77
C SER A 76 -2.11 -1.12 19.94
N ALA A 77 -1.87 -1.26 18.62
CA ALA A 77 -2.88 -1.74 17.68
C ALA A 77 -2.97 -3.27 17.55
N LEU A 78 -1.85 -3.99 17.62
CA LEU A 78 -1.79 -5.42 17.32
C LEU A 78 -1.73 -6.27 18.58
N ALA A 79 -2.48 -7.38 18.60
CA ALA A 79 -2.49 -8.35 19.69
C ALA A 79 -1.09 -8.95 19.92
N GLN A 80 -0.40 -9.29 18.83
CA GLN A 80 1.01 -9.64 18.81
C GLN A 80 1.79 -8.55 18.04
N PRO A 81 2.71 -7.81 18.67
CA PRO A 81 3.40 -6.71 18.00
C PRO A 81 4.54 -7.19 17.10
N TRP A 82 4.28 -8.20 16.26
CA TRP A 82 5.19 -8.72 15.24
C TRP A 82 4.63 -8.42 13.84
N PRO A 83 4.55 -7.13 13.47
CA PRO A 83 4.06 -6.73 12.15
C PRO A 83 4.98 -7.24 11.05
N LYS A 84 4.43 -7.51 9.87
CA LYS A 84 5.27 -7.72 8.68
C LYS A 84 6.04 -6.42 8.36
N PRO A 85 7.34 -6.50 8.01
CA PRO A 85 8.13 -5.32 7.65
C PRO A 85 7.82 -4.83 6.23
N ASP A 86 6.54 -4.54 5.97
CA ASP A 86 6.01 -3.97 4.73
C ASP A 86 6.30 -2.47 4.59
N VAL A 87 5.82 -1.86 3.50
CA VAL A 87 6.03 -0.43 3.25
C VAL A 87 5.51 0.43 4.42
N ALA A 88 4.34 0.12 4.98
CA ALA A 88 3.78 0.89 6.08
C ALA A 88 4.56 0.71 7.38
N PHE A 89 5.09 -0.49 7.67
CA PHE A 89 5.98 -0.72 8.79
C PHE A 89 7.21 0.18 8.74
N TRP A 90 7.92 0.19 7.59
CA TRP A 90 9.13 0.99 7.46
C TRP A 90 8.81 2.48 7.48
N LEU A 91 7.71 2.89 6.84
CA LEU A 91 7.28 4.28 6.89
C LEU A 91 6.95 4.72 8.32
N ASN A 92 6.24 3.90 9.09
CA ASN A 92 5.98 4.13 10.51
C ASN A 92 7.26 4.20 11.34
N HIS A 93 8.26 3.37 11.04
CA HIS A 93 9.56 3.40 11.69
C HIS A 93 10.28 4.74 11.46
N PHE A 94 10.36 5.20 10.21
CA PHE A 94 11.06 6.44 9.88
C PHE A 94 10.29 7.71 10.30
N LEU A 95 8.95 7.69 10.26
CA LEU A 95 8.12 8.81 10.74
C LEU A 95 8.15 8.95 12.27
N GLY A 96 8.30 7.85 13.00
CA GLY A 96 8.36 7.84 14.46
C GLY A 96 7.11 8.44 15.11
N SER A 97 7.27 9.60 15.75
CA SER A 97 6.18 10.34 16.43
C SER A 97 5.58 11.48 15.60
N ALA A 98 6.12 11.74 14.40
CA ALA A 98 5.67 12.82 13.55
C ALA A 98 4.32 12.50 12.90
N ALA A 99 4.11 11.25 12.49
CA ALA A 99 2.91 10.78 11.80
C ALA A 99 2.73 9.26 11.97
N THR A 100 1.62 8.72 11.47
CA THR A 100 1.37 7.27 11.39
C THR A 100 0.96 6.89 9.97
N ALA A 101 1.67 5.94 9.35
CA ALA A 101 1.27 5.36 8.09
C ALA A 101 0.17 4.30 8.26
N LEU A 102 -0.85 4.34 7.40
CA LEU A 102 -1.94 3.37 7.32
C LEU A 102 -2.05 2.85 5.88
N ASN A 103 -1.88 1.54 5.71
CA ASN A 103 -1.90 0.93 4.38
C ASN A 103 -3.34 0.59 3.96
N CYS A 104 -3.84 1.28 2.94
CA CYS A 104 -5.10 1.01 2.26
C CYS A 104 -4.85 0.54 0.82
N ALA A 105 -3.61 0.23 0.43
CA ALA A 105 -3.33 -0.33 -0.89
C ALA A 105 -3.83 -1.78 -0.98
N VAL A 106 -4.13 -2.21 -2.20
CA VAL A 106 -4.69 -3.52 -2.49
C VAL A 106 -3.83 -4.23 -3.54
N GLU A 107 -3.11 -5.26 -3.13
CA GLU A 107 -2.26 -6.10 -3.98
C GLU A 107 -3.00 -6.57 -5.26
N GLY A 108 -2.30 -6.48 -6.40
CA GLY A 108 -2.81 -6.96 -7.69
C GLY A 108 -3.94 -6.13 -8.31
N SER A 109 -4.32 -5.02 -7.67
CA SER A 109 -5.39 -4.16 -8.15
C SER A 109 -4.93 -3.21 -9.28
N THR A 110 -5.88 -2.72 -10.08
CA THR A 110 -5.61 -1.87 -11.24
C THR A 110 -6.34 -0.52 -11.20
N LEU A 111 -5.94 0.42 -12.05
CA LEU A 111 -6.71 1.65 -12.33
C LEU A 111 -8.04 1.31 -13.00
N GLY A 112 -8.05 0.33 -13.92
CA GLY A 112 -9.28 -0.13 -14.57
C GLY A 112 -10.34 -0.65 -13.59
N GLU A 113 -9.93 -1.24 -12.46
CA GLU A 113 -10.82 -1.66 -11.38
C GLU A 113 -11.39 -0.50 -10.56
N ARG A 114 -10.79 0.70 -10.67
CA ARG A 114 -11.17 1.94 -9.98
C ARG A 114 -11.80 3.01 -10.88
N GLY A 115 -12.08 2.66 -12.15
CA GLY A 115 -12.58 3.59 -13.14
C GLY A 115 -14.11 3.64 -13.21
N GLU A 116 -14.67 4.85 -13.26
CA GLU A 116 -16.11 5.13 -13.40
C GLU A 116 -16.72 4.63 -14.73
N GLY A 117 -15.90 4.25 -15.72
CA GLY A 117 -16.35 3.98 -17.09
C GLY A 117 -17.02 2.62 -17.36
N LYS A 118 -17.06 1.69 -16.40
CA LYS A 118 -17.66 0.34 -16.59
C LYS A 118 -18.40 -0.21 -15.35
N GLY A 119 -18.98 0.67 -14.54
CA GLY A 119 -19.95 0.26 -13.50
C GLY A 119 -19.36 -0.44 -12.27
N LYS A 120 -18.09 -0.18 -11.92
CA LYS A 120 -17.55 -0.55 -10.60
C LYS A 120 -17.17 0.70 -9.82
N ALA A 121 -17.60 0.73 -8.56
CA ALA A 121 -17.18 1.72 -7.58
C ALA A 121 -15.70 1.54 -7.23
N LEU A 122 -15.12 2.58 -6.63
CA LEU A 122 -13.87 2.51 -5.87
C LEU A 122 -13.85 1.25 -4.97
N LEU A 123 -12.66 0.68 -4.72
CA LEU A 123 -12.55 -0.44 -3.77
C LEU A 123 -12.94 0.04 -2.37
N ASP A 124 -13.37 -0.86 -1.49
CA ASP A 124 -13.73 -0.49 -0.11
C ASP A 124 -12.58 0.25 0.61
N HIS A 125 -11.33 -0.11 0.30
CA HIS A 125 -10.14 0.57 0.82
C HIS A 125 -9.98 1.99 0.28
N ASP A 126 -10.32 2.21 -1.00
CA ASP A 126 -10.28 3.52 -1.63
C ASP A 126 -11.43 4.41 -1.12
N VAL A 127 -12.60 3.83 -0.81
CA VAL A 127 -13.75 4.50 -0.19
C VAL A 127 -13.46 4.87 1.26
N PHE A 128 -12.73 4.03 2.00
CA PHE A 128 -12.38 4.30 3.39
C PHE A 128 -11.57 5.59 3.56
N VAL A 129 -10.66 5.91 2.64
CA VAL A 129 -9.78 7.08 2.74
C VAL A 129 -10.54 8.42 2.77
N PRO A 130 -11.39 8.78 1.78
CA PRO A 130 -12.11 10.06 1.78
C PRO A 130 -13.04 10.21 2.99
N ASP A 131 -13.56 9.12 3.55
CA ASP A 131 -14.42 9.15 4.74
C ASP A 131 -13.66 9.51 6.04
N HIS A 132 -12.33 9.34 6.06
CA HIS A 132 -11.52 9.44 7.28
C HIS A 132 -10.34 10.43 7.20
N ILE A 133 -9.98 10.88 6.00
CA ILE A 133 -8.87 11.80 5.78
C ILE A 133 -9.24 13.23 6.19
N SER A 134 -8.29 13.94 6.78
CA SER A 134 -8.40 15.35 7.18
C SER A 134 -7.38 16.22 6.44
N ALA A 135 -7.54 17.54 6.53
CA ALA A 135 -6.64 18.50 5.87
C ALA A 135 -5.17 18.44 6.34
N SER A 136 -4.90 17.86 7.51
CA SER A 136 -3.53 17.68 8.01
C SER A 136 -2.88 16.37 7.55
N ASP A 137 -3.67 15.43 7.03
CA ASP A 137 -3.19 14.11 6.64
C ASP A 137 -2.56 14.13 5.25
N ILE A 138 -1.86 13.06 4.91
CA ILE A 138 -1.17 12.90 3.62
C ILE A 138 -1.73 11.67 2.92
N LEU A 139 -2.03 11.80 1.64
CA LEU A 139 -2.39 10.67 0.77
C LEU A 139 -1.25 10.41 -0.21
N ILE A 140 -0.70 9.20 -0.19
CA ILE A 140 0.26 8.70 -1.18
C ILE A 140 -0.47 7.70 -2.06
N VAL A 141 -0.45 7.95 -3.38
CA VAL A 141 -1.08 7.09 -4.38
C VAL A 141 -0.01 6.49 -5.29
N SER A 142 0.02 5.16 -5.40
CA SER A 142 0.87 4.44 -6.36
C SER A 142 0.11 3.26 -6.94
N VAL A 143 -0.36 3.40 -8.17
CA VAL A 143 -1.16 2.41 -8.89
C VAL A 143 -0.94 2.54 -10.39
N GLY A 144 -1.03 1.43 -11.11
CA GLY A 144 -1.03 1.41 -12.58
C GLY A 144 -0.04 0.43 -13.18
N GLY A 145 0.89 -0.10 -12.38
CA GLY A 145 1.84 -1.12 -12.85
C GLY A 145 1.10 -2.35 -13.36
N ASN A 146 0.03 -2.75 -12.67
CA ASN A 146 -0.79 -3.90 -13.06
C ASN A 146 -1.60 -3.67 -14.34
N ASP A 147 -2.00 -2.44 -14.65
CA ASP A 147 -2.67 -2.08 -15.92
C ASP A 147 -1.76 -2.20 -17.14
N ILE A 148 -0.45 -2.29 -16.93
CA ILE A 148 0.54 -2.50 -17.98
C ILE A 148 1.01 -3.95 -18.01
N ALA A 149 1.38 -4.50 -16.85
CA ALA A 149 2.07 -5.77 -16.76
C ALA A 149 1.13 -6.99 -16.63
N LEU A 150 0.07 -6.89 -15.83
CA LEU A 150 -0.73 -8.06 -15.44
C LEU A 150 -2.10 -8.13 -16.13
N LYS A 151 -2.75 -6.98 -16.33
CA LYS A 151 -4.08 -6.87 -16.94
C LYS A 151 -4.11 -5.75 -17.98
N PRO A 152 -3.27 -5.80 -19.04
CA PRO A 152 -3.26 -4.77 -20.06
C PRO A 152 -4.56 -4.74 -20.84
N SER A 153 -5.11 -3.54 -21.05
CA SER A 153 -6.21 -3.35 -21.99
C SER A 153 -5.74 -3.59 -23.44
N LEU A 154 -6.67 -3.84 -24.36
CA LEU A 154 -6.34 -3.91 -25.80
C LEU A 154 -5.60 -2.65 -26.28
N ALA A 155 -6.02 -1.48 -25.80
CA ALA A 155 -5.36 -0.21 -26.12
C ALA A 155 -3.94 -0.17 -25.53
N THR A 156 -3.76 -0.62 -24.29
CA THR A 156 -2.44 -0.72 -23.63
C THR A 156 -1.51 -1.62 -24.44
N MET A 157 -1.96 -2.81 -24.83
CA MET A 157 -1.15 -3.73 -25.66
C MET A 157 -0.76 -3.10 -26.99
N TRP A 158 -1.71 -2.47 -27.68
CA TRP A 158 -1.45 -1.80 -28.96
C TRP A 158 -0.43 -0.65 -28.81
N HIS A 159 -0.55 0.17 -27.77
CA HIS A 159 0.38 1.25 -27.49
C HIS A 159 1.77 0.74 -27.11
N MET A 160 1.87 -0.32 -26.31
CA MET A 160 3.14 -0.96 -25.97
C MET A 160 3.82 -1.57 -27.21
N LEU A 161 3.07 -2.20 -28.11
CA LEU A 161 3.61 -2.72 -29.38
C LEU A 161 4.14 -1.59 -30.27
N ARG A 162 3.40 -0.48 -30.39
CA ARG A 162 3.86 0.70 -31.12
C ARG A 162 5.13 1.29 -30.51
N LEU A 163 5.19 1.39 -29.19
CA LEU A 163 6.37 1.88 -28.48
C LEU A 163 7.58 0.96 -28.73
N ALA A 164 7.40 -0.36 -28.64
CA ALA A 164 8.45 -1.34 -28.91
C ALA A 164 8.96 -1.25 -30.36
N ALA A 165 8.06 -1.10 -31.33
CA ALA A 165 8.42 -0.95 -32.74
C ALA A 165 9.26 0.32 -33.00
N VAL A 166 8.85 1.47 -32.46
CA VAL A 166 9.61 2.74 -32.60
C VAL A 166 10.95 2.68 -31.87
N SER A 167 11.02 1.95 -30.76
CA SER A 167 12.26 1.75 -30.00
C SER A 167 13.24 0.85 -30.75
N ALA A 168 12.76 -0.22 -31.37
CA ALA A 168 13.57 -1.11 -32.20
C ALA A 168 14.13 -0.38 -33.43
N GLU A 169 13.30 0.38 -34.15
CA GLU A 169 13.75 1.18 -35.30
C GLU A 169 14.84 2.20 -34.92
N ARG A 170 14.78 2.79 -33.73
CA ARG A 170 15.79 3.77 -33.27
C ARG A 170 17.06 3.15 -32.72
N VAL A 171 16.96 1.97 -32.09
CA VAL A 171 18.12 1.20 -31.62
C VAL A 171 18.87 0.60 -32.82
N ASP A 172 18.16 0.03 -33.78
CA ASP A 172 18.75 -0.54 -35.01
C ASP A 172 19.30 0.55 -35.94
N ALA A 173 18.76 1.76 -35.91
CA ALA A 173 19.29 2.91 -36.65
C ALA A 173 20.50 3.60 -35.98
N GLY A 174 20.99 3.12 -34.83
CA GLY A 174 22.16 3.68 -34.14
C GLY A 174 22.00 5.14 -33.68
N ALA A 175 20.76 5.64 -33.58
CA ALA A 175 20.48 7.04 -33.29
C ALA A 175 20.32 7.31 -31.78
N PHE A 176 21.36 7.03 -30.99
CA PHE A 176 21.55 7.67 -29.69
C PHE A 176 22.43 8.92 -29.88
N HIS A 177 21.89 9.96 -30.50
CA HIS A 177 22.42 11.31 -30.30
C HIS A 177 21.80 11.85 -29.02
N GLY A 178 22.61 11.93 -27.97
CA GLY A 178 22.25 12.64 -26.75
C GLY A 178 21.83 14.06 -27.08
N ALA A 179 20.62 14.42 -26.67
CA ALA A 179 20.20 15.80 -26.53
C ALA A 179 20.15 16.09 -25.02
N VAL A 180 21.27 16.68 -24.55
CA VAL A 180 21.50 17.60 -23.43
C VAL A 180 20.63 17.45 -22.18
#